data_AF-A0A1R3I0B9-F1
#
_entry.id   AF-A0A1R3I0B9-F1
#
_cell.length_a   1.000
_cell.length_b   1.000
_cell.length_c   1.000
_cell.angle_alpha   90.00
_cell.angle_beta   90.00
_cell.angle_gamma   90.00
#
_symmetry.space_group_name_H-M   'P 1'
#
loop_
_entity.id
_entity.type
_entity.pdbx_description
1 polymer ?
#
loop_
_entity_poly.entity_id
_entity_poly.type
_entity_poly.pdbx_seq_one_letter_code
_entity_poly.pdbx_strand_id
1 'polypeptide(L)'
;MLKGLALPTKCLIASTITCEYNSTVEFYWAPFLVESNSENLWKHSVKDRIIKPESIKNGGDDWKGVDFLIFNTYIWWTNTWNTKVLGSFDADPVEFDEIERPIAYGRAVKTWAKWVEANVDPKKTSVYFMSMSPNHYKSLDWNNPDGIKCAKETLPVMNMSTPPNIGTDYRLFSVVANVTQSMKVPVYYLNITTLSEYRKDAHTSLYTTRQGKLITPEQQADPLTYADCIHWCLPGLPDTWNELLYTHIISHS
;
A
#
# COMPACT_ATOMS: atom_id res chain seq x y z
N MET A 1 -19.64 11.69 -31.20
CA MET A 1 -18.98 12.94 -30.78
C MET A 1 -18.48 12.72 -29.35
N LEU A 2 -17.26 12.19 -29.20
CA LEU A 2 -16.65 11.99 -27.88
C LEU A 2 -16.28 13.38 -27.34
N LYS A 3 -17.11 13.89 -26.42
CA LYS A 3 -16.69 15.00 -25.57
C LYS A 3 -15.59 14.46 -24.66
N GLY A 4 -14.38 14.98 -24.84
CA GLY A 4 -13.26 14.69 -23.97
C GLY A 4 -13.65 14.91 -22.52
N LEU A 5 -13.44 13.90 -21.68
CA LEU A 5 -13.37 14.10 -20.24
C LEU A 5 -12.13 14.95 -19.97
N ALA A 6 -12.34 16.26 -19.82
CA ALA A 6 -11.47 17.04 -18.97
C ALA A 6 -11.70 16.50 -17.55
N LEU A 7 -10.80 15.63 -17.06
CA LEU A 7 -10.76 15.26 -15.65
C LEU A 7 -10.21 16.47 -14.88
N PRO A 8 -11.03 17.16 -14.06
CA PRO A 8 -10.51 18.18 -13.18
C PRO A 8 -9.83 17.45 -12.01
N THR A 9 -8.54 17.68 -11.77
CA THR A 9 -7.91 17.55 -10.43
C THR A 9 -8.31 16.32 -9.56
N LYS A 10 -8.43 15.12 -10.12
CA LYS A 10 -8.70 13.88 -9.35
C LYS A 10 -7.44 13.01 -9.28
N CYS A 11 -7.12 12.45 -8.11
CA CYS A 11 -5.93 11.59 -7.92
C CYS A 11 -6.11 10.15 -8.47
N LEU A 12 -7.00 9.95 -9.45
CA LEU A 12 -7.14 8.70 -10.19
C LEU A 12 -5.90 8.52 -11.08
N ILE A 13 -5.09 7.50 -10.80
CA ILE A 13 -3.84 7.23 -11.52
C ILE A 13 -4.10 6.39 -12.77
N ALA A 14 -4.93 5.37 -12.66
CA ALA A 14 -5.18 4.42 -13.73
C ALA A 14 -6.63 3.94 -13.68
N SER A 15 -7.27 3.80 -14.84
CA SER A 15 -8.57 3.16 -15.02
C SER A 15 -8.50 2.31 -16.28
N THR A 16 -8.90 1.05 -16.18
CA THR A 16 -9.09 0.15 -17.32
C THR A 16 -10.56 -0.12 -17.50
N ILE A 17 -11.09 0.10 -18.70
CA ILE A 17 -12.52 -0.07 -19.02
C ILE A 17 -12.69 -1.32 -19.86
N THR A 18 -13.57 -2.23 -19.44
CA THR A 18 -14.02 -3.35 -20.29
C THR A 18 -15.44 -3.05 -20.79
N CYS A 19 -15.54 -2.64 -22.06
CA CYS A 19 -16.79 -2.16 -22.63
C CYS A 19 -17.87 -3.24 -22.70
N GLU A 20 -17.48 -4.50 -22.90
CA GLU A 20 -18.41 -5.64 -22.99
C GLU A 20 -19.18 -5.89 -21.69
N TYR A 21 -18.56 -5.61 -20.55
CA TYR A 21 -19.15 -5.83 -19.22
C TYR A 21 -19.54 -4.52 -18.52
N ASN A 22 -19.29 -3.36 -19.15
CA ASN A 22 -19.40 -2.05 -18.54
C ASN A 22 -18.72 -1.99 -17.15
N SER A 23 -17.54 -2.60 -17.04
CA SER A 23 -16.78 -2.68 -15.79
C SER A 23 -15.50 -1.86 -15.87
N THR A 24 -15.05 -1.39 -14.71
CA THR A 24 -13.82 -0.63 -14.56
C THR A 24 -12.94 -1.23 -13.47
N VAL A 25 -11.62 -1.10 -13.64
CA VAL A 25 -10.63 -1.37 -12.59
C VAL A 25 -9.80 -0.13 -12.41
N GLU A 26 -9.81 0.44 -11.21
CA GLU A 26 -9.29 1.78 -10.94
C GLU A 26 -8.25 1.78 -9.81
N PHE A 27 -7.26 2.66 -9.92
CA PHE A 27 -6.26 2.91 -8.89
C PHE A 27 -6.25 4.38 -8.47
N TYR A 28 -6.48 4.62 -7.19
CA TYR A 28 -6.50 5.96 -6.59
C TYR A 28 -5.30 6.18 -5.66
N TRP A 29 -4.57 7.29 -5.84
CA TRP A 29 -3.41 7.59 -4.99
C TRP A 29 -3.81 8.18 -3.64
N ALA A 30 -3.75 7.37 -2.60
CA ALA A 30 -3.89 7.82 -1.22
C ALA A 30 -2.93 7.02 -0.31
N PRO A 31 -1.62 7.25 -0.41
CA PRO A 31 -0.60 6.35 0.15
C PRO A 31 -0.66 6.23 1.68
N PHE A 32 -1.23 7.23 2.37
CA PHE A 32 -1.49 7.22 3.81
C PHE A 32 -2.99 7.10 4.15
N LEU A 33 -3.88 6.99 3.16
CA LEU A 33 -5.35 7.14 3.22
C LEU A 33 -5.85 8.52 3.67
N VAL A 34 -5.15 9.11 4.64
CA VAL A 34 -5.39 10.45 5.17
C VAL A 34 -4.58 11.50 4.42
N GLU A 35 -4.98 12.76 4.61
CA GLU A 35 -4.35 13.91 3.97
C GLU A 35 -2.84 13.96 4.30
N SER A 36 -2.01 14.15 3.27
CA SER A 36 -0.56 14.24 3.45
C SER A 36 0.11 15.17 2.44
N ASN A 37 1.34 15.59 2.74
CA ASN A 37 2.17 16.34 1.80
C ASN A 37 2.75 15.50 0.64
N SER A 38 2.34 14.23 0.52
CA SER A 38 2.85 13.25 -0.45
C SER A 38 1.79 12.79 -1.46
N GLU A 39 0.67 13.50 -1.56
CA GLU A 39 -0.44 13.17 -2.47
C GLU A 39 -0.23 13.63 -3.91
N ASN A 40 0.70 14.56 -4.15
CA ASN A 40 1.01 15.02 -5.50
C ASN A 40 1.85 13.97 -6.24
N LEU A 41 1.27 13.33 -7.26
CA LEU A 41 1.90 12.29 -8.08
C LEU A 41 3.27 12.68 -8.65
N TRP A 42 3.51 13.95 -8.94
CA TRP A 42 4.76 14.42 -9.56
C TRP A 42 5.79 14.90 -8.52
N LYS A 43 5.37 15.15 -7.28
CA LYS A 43 6.21 15.64 -6.18
C LYS A 43 6.07 14.81 -4.90
N HIS A 44 5.68 13.55 -5.02
CA HIS A 44 5.41 12.68 -3.88
C HIS A 44 6.68 12.22 -3.15
N SER A 45 7.87 12.34 -3.76
CA SER A 45 9.14 12.01 -3.13
C SER A 45 9.68 13.20 -2.34
N VAL A 46 9.11 13.43 -1.16
CA VAL A 46 9.56 14.44 -0.20
C VAL A 46 10.45 13.80 0.88
N LYS A 47 11.42 14.57 1.39
CA LYS A 47 12.34 14.12 2.45
C LYS A 47 11.57 13.82 3.74
N ASP A 48 10.66 14.72 4.11
CA ASP A 48 9.86 14.64 5.32
C ASP A 48 8.40 14.43 4.94
N ARG A 49 7.93 13.19 5.08
CA ARG A 49 6.52 12.85 4.87
C ARG A 49 5.74 13.25 6.11
N ILE A 50 4.72 14.09 5.93
CA ILE A 50 3.88 14.62 7.00
C ILE A 50 2.43 14.28 6.70
N ILE A 51 1.72 13.77 7.70
CA ILE A 51 0.30 13.39 7.60
C ILE A 51 -0.59 14.25 8.49
N LYS A 52 -1.88 14.30 8.16
CA LYS A 52 -2.97 14.76 9.03
C LYS A 52 -3.90 13.59 9.34
N PRO A 53 -3.67 12.86 10.43
CA PRO A 53 -4.33 11.58 10.67
C PRO A 53 -5.84 11.69 10.91
N GLU A 54 -6.38 12.88 11.21
CA GLU A 54 -7.81 13.14 11.37
C GLU A 54 -8.50 13.73 10.12
N SER A 55 -7.77 13.86 8.99
CA SER A 55 -8.32 14.44 7.76
C SER A 55 -8.30 13.42 6.62
N ILE A 56 -9.46 13.19 6.00
CA ILE A 56 -9.55 12.56 4.67
C ILE A 56 -10.12 13.62 3.74
N LYS A 57 -9.23 14.39 3.11
CA LYS A 57 -9.56 15.42 2.14
C LYS A 57 -9.16 14.96 0.75
N ASN A 58 -9.87 15.40 -0.28
CA ASN A 58 -9.59 15.18 -1.71
C ASN A 58 -9.54 13.71 -2.20
N GLY A 59 -9.56 12.69 -1.34
CA GLY A 59 -9.70 11.27 -1.73
C GLY A 59 -11.07 10.66 -1.41
N GLY A 60 -11.65 11.02 -0.26
CA GLY A 60 -12.88 10.39 0.24
C GLY A 60 -14.10 10.58 -0.66
N ASP A 61 -14.24 11.69 -1.36
CA ASP A 61 -15.41 11.87 -2.25
C ASP A 61 -15.33 11.02 -3.53
N ASP A 62 -14.12 10.73 -4.00
CA ASP A 62 -13.90 9.90 -5.19
C ASP A 62 -14.14 8.41 -4.93
N TRP A 63 -14.09 7.97 -3.67
CA TRP A 63 -14.35 6.57 -3.30
C TRP A 63 -15.85 6.25 -3.20
N LYS A 64 -16.73 7.27 -3.20
CA LYS A 64 -18.17 7.08 -3.06
C LYS A 64 -18.76 6.45 -4.33
N GLY A 65 -19.65 5.48 -4.15
CA GLY A 65 -20.36 4.84 -5.25
C GLY A 65 -19.57 3.75 -5.98
N VAL A 66 -18.38 3.40 -5.50
CA VAL A 66 -17.60 2.26 -6.00
C VAL A 66 -18.17 0.95 -5.46
N ASP A 67 -18.31 -0.08 -6.30
CA ASP A 67 -18.89 -1.38 -5.93
C ASP A 67 -17.94 -2.24 -5.08
N PHE A 68 -16.64 -2.20 -5.38
CA PHE A 68 -15.59 -2.93 -4.66
C PHE A 68 -14.46 -1.97 -4.27
N LEU A 69 -14.35 -1.65 -2.98
CA LEU A 69 -13.29 -0.78 -2.46
C LEU A 69 -12.17 -1.62 -1.85
N ILE A 70 -10.96 -1.52 -2.40
CA ILE A 70 -9.77 -2.24 -1.91
C ILE A 70 -8.75 -1.24 -1.39
N PHE A 71 -8.64 -1.13 -0.07
CA PHE A 71 -7.72 -0.21 0.60
C PHE A 71 -6.42 -0.90 1.00
N ASN A 72 -5.31 -0.17 0.98
CA ASN A 72 -4.07 -0.56 1.63
C ASN A 72 -3.26 0.67 2.05
N THR A 73 -2.39 0.53 3.04
CA THR A 73 -1.36 1.53 3.36
C THR A 73 -0.33 0.91 4.29
N TYR A 74 0.96 1.00 3.96
CA TYR A 74 2.01 0.39 4.79
C TYR A 74 3.41 0.94 4.51
N ILE A 75 3.91 0.79 3.29
CA ILE A 75 5.35 0.91 3.00
C ILE A 75 5.94 2.25 3.44
N TRP A 76 5.25 3.37 3.19
CA TRP A 76 5.76 4.69 3.57
C TRP A 76 5.75 4.97 5.08
N TRP A 77 4.93 4.26 5.85
CA TRP A 77 4.99 4.31 7.32
C TRP A 77 6.29 3.69 7.85
N THR A 78 6.92 2.81 7.08
CA THR A 78 8.17 2.13 7.48
C THR A 78 9.43 2.96 7.21
N ASN A 79 9.33 4.09 6.49
CA ASN A 79 10.47 4.94 6.13
C ASN A 79 11.21 5.51 7.35
N THR A 80 10.49 5.78 8.44
CA THR A 80 11.02 6.37 9.67
C THR A 80 10.48 5.64 10.89
N TRP A 81 11.19 5.70 12.00
CA TRP A 81 10.75 5.05 13.25
C TRP A 81 9.49 5.73 13.83
N ASN A 82 9.49 7.07 13.79
CA ASN A 82 8.35 7.90 14.16
C ASN A 82 7.68 8.48 12.90
N THR A 83 6.40 8.79 13.00
CA THR A 83 5.63 9.46 11.95
C THR A 83 5.47 10.93 12.29
N LYS A 84 5.72 11.81 11.31
CA LYS A 84 5.50 13.24 11.46
C LYS A 84 4.03 13.57 11.24
N VAL A 85 3.39 14.10 12.27
CA VAL A 85 1.98 14.49 12.27
C VAL A 85 1.90 16.00 12.36
N LEU A 86 1.14 16.58 11.44
CA LEU A 86 0.99 18.03 11.39
C LEU A 86 0.11 18.54 12.54
N GLY A 87 0.62 19.52 13.29
CA GLY A 87 -0.11 20.15 14.40
C GLY A 87 -1.08 21.24 13.92
N SER A 88 -0.56 22.31 13.30
CA SER A 88 -1.35 23.44 12.78
C SER A 88 -0.71 24.02 11.50
N PHE A 89 -1.52 24.39 10.49
CA PHE A 89 -1.04 25.07 9.27
C PHE A 89 -0.73 26.55 9.46
N ASP A 90 -1.29 27.14 10.51
CA ASP A 90 -1.21 28.58 10.73
C ASP A 90 0.04 28.98 11.53
N ALA A 91 0.85 27.99 11.94
CA ALA A 91 2.13 28.21 12.59
C ALA A 91 3.25 28.38 11.56
N ASP A 92 4.06 29.43 11.72
CA ASP A 92 5.33 29.62 11.02
C ASP A 92 6.46 29.65 12.05
N PRO A 93 7.39 28.67 12.04
CA PRO A 93 7.48 27.55 11.11
C PRO A 93 6.37 26.50 11.32
N VAL A 94 6.08 25.72 10.27
CA VAL A 94 5.14 24.60 10.33
C VAL A 94 5.61 23.59 11.38
N GLU A 95 4.88 23.51 12.49
CA GLU A 95 5.17 22.57 13.57
C GLU A 95 4.57 21.18 13.26
N PHE A 96 5.40 20.15 13.35
CA PHE A 96 5.00 18.77 13.30
C PHE A 96 5.47 18.03 14.56
N ASP A 97 4.61 17.17 15.07
CA ASP A 97 4.96 16.25 16.16
C ASP A 97 5.50 14.95 15.57
N GLU A 98 6.50 14.37 16.23
CA GLU A 98 6.92 13.00 15.96
C GLU A 98 6.20 12.03 16.88
N ILE A 99 5.34 11.20 16.30
CA ILE A 99 4.50 10.25 17.02
C ILE A 99 4.96 8.84 16.70
N GLU A 100 4.90 7.94 17.68
CA GLU A 100 5.23 6.54 17.46
C GLU A 100 4.37 5.97 16.31
N ARG A 101 5.02 5.26 15.38
CA ARG A 101 4.40 4.76 14.15
C ARG A 101 3.06 4.03 14.37
N PRO A 102 2.91 3.08 15.32
CA PRO A 102 1.63 2.40 15.53
C PRO A 102 0.52 3.33 16.03
N ILE A 103 0.87 4.38 16.80
CA ILE A 103 -0.10 5.36 17.31
C ILE A 103 -0.61 6.23 16.15
N ALA A 104 0.30 6.79 15.35
CA ALA A 104 -0.06 7.61 14.20
C ALA A 104 -0.87 6.81 13.16
N TYR A 105 -0.46 5.58 12.89
CA TYR A 105 -1.16 4.66 12.00
C TYR A 105 -2.56 4.32 12.52
N GLY A 106 -2.69 4.05 13.83
CA GLY A 106 -3.99 3.82 14.46
C GLY A 106 -4.94 5.01 14.37
N ARG A 107 -4.43 6.24 14.46
CA ARG A 107 -5.25 7.44 14.23
C ARG A 107 -5.76 7.51 12.79
N ALA A 108 -4.88 7.31 11.81
CA ALA A 108 -5.24 7.32 10.39
C ALA A 108 -6.26 6.23 10.02
N VAL A 109 -6.03 4.99 10.45
CA VAL A 109 -6.95 3.87 10.19
C VAL A 109 -8.30 4.08 10.88
N LYS A 110 -8.34 4.66 12.09
CA LYS A 110 -9.62 5.03 12.74
C LYS A 110 -10.38 6.11 11.98
N THR A 111 -9.69 7.09 11.42
CA THR A 111 -10.31 8.13 10.57
C THR A 111 -10.86 7.53 9.29
N TRP A 112 -10.12 6.63 8.64
CA TRP A 112 -10.61 5.85 7.49
C TRP A 112 -11.84 5.02 7.85
N ALA A 113 -11.83 4.31 8.98
CA ALA A 113 -12.98 3.52 9.43
C ALA A 113 -14.23 4.38 9.65
N LYS A 114 -14.09 5.56 10.27
CA LYS A 114 -15.18 6.53 10.41
C LYS A 114 -15.72 7.01 9.06
N TRP A 115 -14.84 7.21 8.08
CA TRP A 115 -15.25 7.56 6.73
C TRP A 115 -16.05 6.42 6.08
N VAL A 116 -15.60 5.17 6.20
CA VAL A 116 -16.32 4.00 5.67
C VAL A 116 -17.72 3.89 6.30
N GLU A 117 -17.81 3.94 7.63
CA GLU A 117 -19.09 3.90 8.37
C GLU A 117 -20.08 4.98 7.94
N ALA A 118 -19.58 6.18 7.59
CA ALA A 118 -20.43 7.30 7.23
C ALA A 118 -20.86 7.31 5.76
N ASN A 119 -20.15 6.61 4.87
CA ASN A 119 -20.29 6.80 3.42
C ASN A 119 -20.58 5.52 2.63
N VAL A 120 -20.39 4.34 3.22
CA VAL A 120 -20.55 3.05 2.52
C VAL A 120 -21.89 2.41 2.86
N ASP A 121 -22.66 2.07 1.83
CA ASP A 121 -23.83 1.19 1.95
C ASP A 121 -23.39 -0.27 1.73
N PRO A 122 -23.37 -1.13 2.76
CA PRO A 122 -22.89 -2.50 2.64
C PRO A 122 -23.76 -3.40 1.75
N LYS A 123 -24.95 -2.93 1.34
CA LYS A 123 -25.79 -3.63 0.34
C LYS A 123 -25.35 -3.38 -1.09
N LYS A 124 -24.52 -2.37 -1.33
CA LYS A 124 -24.06 -1.95 -2.66
C LYS A 124 -22.56 -2.11 -2.83
N THR A 125 -21.81 -1.87 -1.76
CA THR A 125 -20.36 -1.81 -1.81
C THR A 125 -19.74 -2.85 -0.88
N SER A 126 -18.84 -3.67 -1.41
CA SER A 126 -17.97 -4.54 -0.62
C SER A 126 -16.66 -3.83 -0.31
N VAL A 127 -16.23 -3.87 0.96
CA VAL A 127 -15.01 -3.20 1.41
C VAL A 127 -13.95 -4.25 1.79
N TYR A 128 -12.75 -4.04 1.28
CA TYR A 128 -11.58 -4.86 1.51
C TYR A 128 -10.46 -3.99 2.06
N PHE A 129 -9.65 -4.56 2.95
CA PHE A 129 -8.37 -3.98 3.33
C PHE A 129 -7.29 -5.02 3.11
N MET A 130 -6.33 -4.73 2.24
CA MET A 130 -5.20 -5.59 1.96
C MET A 130 -4.12 -5.37 3.02
N SER A 131 -3.68 -6.46 3.65
CA SER A 131 -2.68 -6.40 4.71
C SER A 131 -1.29 -6.02 4.17
N MET A 132 -0.30 -5.93 5.05
CA MET A 132 1.02 -5.40 4.77
C MET A 132 1.74 -6.21 3.68
N SER A 133 2.12 -5.54 2.59
CA SER A 133 3.12 -6.05 1.64
C SER A 133 4.51 -5.90 2.27
N PRO A 134 5.24 -7.00 2.50
CA PRO A 134 6.57 -6.92 3.11
C PRO A 134 7.63 -6.37 2.15
N ASN A 135 8.83 -6.12 2.70
CA ASN A 135 10.04 -5.86 1.94
C ASN A 135 11.12 -6.89 2.30
N HIS A 136 12.10 -7.09 1.41
CA HIS A 136 13.15 -8.11 1.56
C HIS A 136 14.55 -7.49 1.46
N TYR A 137 14.89 -6.61 2.41
CA TYR A 137 16.15 -5.87 2.37
C TYR A 137 17.37 -6.58 2.95
N LYS A 138 17.20 -7.56 3.84
CA LYS A 138 18.32 -8.22 4.51
C LYS A 138 18.24 -9.72 4.27
N SER A 139 19.17 -10.24 3.47
CA SER A 139 19.19 -11.68 3.16
C SER A 139 19.48 -12.57 4.37
N LEU A 140 20.09 -12.01 5.41
CA LEU A 140 20.27 -12.68 6.69
C LEU A 140 18.94 -13.06 7.37
N ASP A 141 17.85 -12.32 7.11
CA ASP A 141 16.54 -12.57 7.72
C ASP A 141 15.94 -13.93 7.27
N TRP A 142 16.44 -14.49 6.16
CA TRP A 142 16.14 -15.85 5.70
C TRP A 142 17.38 -16.75 5.62
N ASN A 143 18.37 -16.50 6.48
CA ASN A 143 19.60 -17.30 6.64
C ASN A 143 20.48 -17.38 5.39
N ASN A 144 20.52 -16.33 4.57
CA ASN A 144 21.45 -16.23 3.43
C ASN A 144 22.49 -15.11 3.65
N PRO A 145 23.63 -15.39 4.32
CA PRO A 145 24.66 -14.37 4.61
C PRO A 145 25.39 -13.87 3.36
N ASP A 146 25.44 -14.67 2.28
CA ASP A 146 26.10 -14.31 1.02
C ASP A 146 25.15 -13.64 0.01
N GLY A 147 23.88 -13.49 0.39
CA GLY A 147 22.85 -12.78 -0.37
C GLY A 147 23.10 -11.27 -0.40
N ILE A 148 22.46 -10.59 -1.35
CA ILE A 148 22.47 -9.13 -1.45
C ILE A 148 21.03 -8.66 -1.53
N LYS A 149 20.47 -8.24 -0.39
CA LYS A 149 19.03 -7.94 -0.27
C LYS A 149 18.22 -9.10 -0.90
N CYS A 150 17.23 -8.79 -1.74
CA CYS A 150 16.48 -9.75 -2.54
C CYS A 150 17.14 -10.11 -3.90
N ALA A 151 18.25 -9.48 -4.29
CA ALA A 151 18.66 -9.44 -5.70
C ALA A 151 19.18 -10.75 -6.29
N LYS A 152 19.63 -11.68 -5.46
CA LYS A 152 20.11 -13.01 -5.87
C LYS A 152 19.12 -14.13 -5.59
N GLU A 153 17.93 -13.78 -5.09
CA GLU A 153 16.92 -14.75 -4.69
C GLU A 153 16.07 -15.14 -5.90
N THR A 154 16.04 -16.43 -6.23
CA THR A 154 15.28 -16.98 -7.38
C THR A 154 14.26 -18.04 -7.00
N LEU A 155 14.24 -18.41 -5.72
CA LEU A 155 13.29 -19.35 -5.12
C LEU A 155 12.68 -18.70 -3.88
N PRO A 156 11.42 -19.02 -3.55
CA PRO A 156 10.83 -18.59 -2.29
C PRO A 156 11.60 -19.18 -1.10
N VAL A 157 11.27 -18.73 0.10
CA VAL A 157 11.68 -19.40 1.33
C VAL A 157 11.04 -20.79 1.34
N MET A 158 11.88 -21.83 1.24
CA MET A 158 11.42 -23.22 1.14
C MET A 158 11.13 -23.86 2.50
N ASN A 159 11.73 -23.31 3.58
CA ASN A 159 11.48 -23.81 4.92
C ASN A 159 10.18 -23.22 5.47
N MET A 160 9.13 -24.05 5.49
CA MET A 160 7.80 -23.69 5.99
C MET A 160 7.60 -24.02 7.49
N SER A 161 8.62 -24.55 8.19
CA SER A 161 8.50 -24.92 9.61
C SER A 161 8.36 -23.70 10.52
N THR A 162 8.90 -22.56 10.11
CA THR A 162 8.81 -21.29 10.83
C THR A 162 8.67 -20.15 9.82
N PRO A 163 7.68 -19.24 9.98
CA PRO A 163 7.58 -18.05 9.15
C PRO A 163 8.86 -17.21 9.18
N PRO A 164 9.30 -16.65 8.04
CA PRO A 164 10.48 -15.80 8.00
C PRO A 164 10.20 -14.49 8.74
N ASN A 165 11.13 -14.05 9.59
CA ASN A 165 11.04 -12.77 10.27
C ASN A 165 11.87 -11.72 9.52
N ILE A 166 11.23 -11.06 8.56
CA ILE A 166 11.85 -10.06 7.68
C ILE A 166 11.61 -8.61 8.12
N GLY A 167 11.26 -8.41 9.39
CA GLY A 167 11.07 -7.07 9.96
C GLY A 167 9.75 -6.39 9.62
N THR A 168 8.74 -7.14 9.15
CA THR A 168 7.38 -6.62 9.00
C THR A 168 6.84 -6.12 10.35
N ASP A 169 6.31 -4.89 10.39
CA ASP A 169 5.76 -4.31 11.62
C ASP A 169 4.33 -4.81 11.89
N TYR A 170 4.24 -6.01 12.46
CA TYR A 170 2.96 -6.66 12.80
C TYR A 170 2.12 -5.87 13.81
N ARG A 171 2.65 -4.83 14.47
CA ARG A 171 1.83 -3.92 15.29
C ARG A 171 0.82 -3.17 14.42
N LEU A 172 1.22 -2.76 13.21
CA LEU A 172 0.34 -2.11 12.24
C LEU A 172 -0.71 -3.10 11.71
N PHE A 173 -0.32 -4.37 11.50
CA PHE A 173 -1.23 -5.45 11.11
C PHE A 173 -2.36 -5.60 12.13
N SER A 174 -2.00 -5.70 13.41
CA SER A 174 -2.96 -5.82 14.51
C SER A 174 -3.86 -4.59 14.64
N VAL A 175 -3.35 -3.38 14.35
CA VAL A 175 -4.16 -2.17 14.35
C VAL A 175 -5.30 -2.24 13.33
N VAL A 176 -5.02 -2.64 12.08
CA VAL A 176 -6.07 -2.78 11.06
C VAL A 176 -7.05 -3.88 11.44
N ALA A 177 -6.55 -5.04 11.84
CA ALA A 177 -7.39 -6.17 12.26
C ALA A 177 -8.36 -5.76 13.37
N ASN A 178 -7.87 -5.08 14.41
CA ASN A 178 -8.68 -4.64 15.54
C ASN A 178 -9.71 -3.57 15.13
N VAL A 179 -9.33 -2.60 14.29
CA VAL A 179 -10.27 -1.56 13.84
C VAL A 179 -11.36 -2.17 12.97
N THR A 180 -10.99 -2.96 11.96
CA THR A 180 -11.95 -3.58 11.03
C THR A 180 -12.91 -4.54 11.71
N GLN A 181 -12.45 -5.31 12.71
CA GLN A 181 -13.32 -6.19 13.50
C GLN A 181 -14.38 -5.44 14.33
N SER A 182 -14.14 -4.16 14.66
CA SER A 182 -15.04 -3.34 15.47
C SER A 182 -16.06 -2.52 14.64
N MET A 183 -15.97 -2.57 13.31
CA MET A 183 -16.83 -1.82 12.40
C MET A 183 -18.20 -2.50 12.23
N LYS A 184 -19.23 -1.69 11.96
CA LYS A 184 -20.56 -2.15 11.57
C LYS A 184 -20.61 -2.46 10.08
N VAL A 185 -19.94 -1.65 9.25
CA VAL A 185 -19.73 -1.97 7.84
C VAL A 185 -18.72 -3.13 7.78
N PRO A 186 -19.09 -4.29 7.21
CA PRO A 186 -18.18 -5.42 7.13
C PRO A 186 -17.00 -5.06 6.22
N VAL A 187 -15.80 -5.32 6.72
CA VAL A 187 -14.56 -5.19 5.94
C VAL A 187 -13.89 -6.56 5.89
N TYR A 188 -13.61 -7.04 4.68
CA TYR A 188 -12.80 -8.24 4.51
C TYR A 188 -11.32 -7.89 4.59
N TYR A 189 -10.65 -8.33 5.66
CA TYR A 189 -9.22 -8.11 5.83
C TYR A 189 -8.44 -9.20 5.08
N LEU A 190 -7.95 -8.85 3.89
CA LEU A 190 -7.23 -9.76 3.00
C LEU A 190 -5.81 -9.96 3.53
N ASN A 191 -5.61 -11.03 4.32
CA ASN A 191 -4.34 -11.37 4.94
C ASN A 191 -3.35 -11.97 3.92
N ILE A 192 -2.59 -11.09 3.28
CA ILE A 192 -1.54 -11.43 2.32
C ILE A 192 -0.14 -11.43 2.93
N THR A 193 0.02 -11.04 4.20
CA THR A 193 1.33 -10.66 4.73
C THR A 193 2.26 -11.86 4.81
N THR A 194 1.96 -12.85 5.64
CA THR A 194 2.85 -14.00 5.85
C THR A 194 3.13 -14.78 4.57
N LEU A 195 2.13 -15.02 3.71
CA LEU A 195 2.37 -15.67 2.41
C LEU A 195 3.34 -14.88 1.52
N SER A 196 3.32 -13.54 1.63
CA SER A 196 4.21 -12.66 0.88
C SER A 196 5.62 -12.62 1.46
N GLU A 197 5.79 -12.86 2.76
CA GLU A 197 7.12 -12.94 3.40
C GLU A 197 7.92 -14.16 2.93
N TYR A 198 7.25 -15.21 2.42
CA TYR A 198 7.94 -16.34 1.79
C TYR A 198 8.49 -15.99 0.40
N ARG A 199 8.05 -14.91 -0.23
CA ARG A 199 8.28 -14.63 -1.65
C ARG A 199 9.47 -13.70 -1.92
N LYS A 200 10.59 -13.95 -1.25
CA LYS A 200 11.85 -13.20 -1.46
C LYS A 200 12.34 -13.17 -2.92
N ASP A 201 11.87 -14.10 -3.75
CA ASP A 201 12.16 -14.26 -5.18
C ASP A 201 11.36 -13.33 -6.11
N ALA A 202 10.25 -12.75 -5.65
CA ALA A 202 9.25 -12.16 -6.55
C ALA A 202 9.40 -10.63 -6.75
N HIS A 203 10.42 -10.01 -6.16
CA HIS A 203 10.65 -8.58 -6.27
C HIS A 203 11.24 -8.18 -7.63
N THR A 204 10.98 -6.93 -8.03
CA THR A 204 11.57 -6.35 -9.25
C THR A 204 13.10 -6.29 -9.21
N SER A 205 13.69 -6.16 -8.02
CA SER A 205 15.14 -6.13 -7.82
C SER A 205 15.79 -5.04 -8.69
N LEU A 206 16.61 -5.42 -9.67
CA LEU A 206 17.32 -4.53 -10.58
C LEU A 206 16.57 -4.34 -11.92
N TYR A 207 15.49 -5.07 -12.12
CA TYR A 207 14.70 -5.10 -13.35
C TYR A 207 13.52 -4.13 -13.25
N THR A 208 13.82 -2.88 -12.90
CA THR A 208 12.83 -1.82 -12.67
C THR A 208 13.27 -0.49 -13.29
N THR A 209 12.51 0.57 -13.03
CA THR A 209 12.87 1.94 -13.41
C THR A 209 13.20 2.77 -12.18
N ARG A 210 14.11 3.75 -12.35
CA ARG A 210 14.38 4.80 -11.37
C ARG A 210 14.21 6.14 -12.06
N GLN A 211 13.34 6.99 -11.52
CA GLN A 211 12.99 8.29 -12.10
C GLN A 211 12.55 8.19 -13.58
N GLY A 212 11.79 7.14 -13.91
CA GLY A 212 11.23 6.92 -15.25
C GLY A 212 12.21 6.34 -16.28
N LYS A 213 13.42 5.96 -15.89
CA LYS A 213 14.41 5.30 -16.77
C LYS A 213 14.76 3.92 -16.26
N LEU A 214 14.98 2.97 -17.17
CA LEU A 214 15.47 1.63 -16.83
C LEU A 214 16.83 1.74 -16.11
N ILE A 215 17.05 0.85 -15.14
CA ILE A 215 18.35 0.69 -14.47
C ILE A 215 19.40 0.28 -15.54
N THR A 216 20.52 1.00 -15.58
CA THR A 216 21.63 0.76 -16.52
C THR A 216 22.48 -0.45 -16.12
N PRO A 217 23.24 -1.09 -17.04
CA PRO A 217 24.12 -2.21 -16.69
C PRO A 217 25.09 -1.89 -15.55
N GLU A 218 25.63 -0.67 -15.50
CA GLU A 218 26.53 -0.22 -14.43
C GLU A 218 25.82 -0.15 -13.08
N GLN A 219 24.54 0.23 -13.06
CA GLN A 219 23.72 0.24 -11.85
C GLN A 219 23.28 -1.17 -11.45
N GLN A 220 23.01 -2.05 -12.43
CA GLN A 220 22.72 -3.47 -12.17
C GLN A 220 23.91 -4.18 -11.52
N ALA A 221 25.14 -3.73 -11.78
CA ALA A 221 26.34 -4.25 -11.13
C ALA A 221 26.43 -3.92 -9.63
N ASP A 222 25.60 -3.00 -9.11
CA ASP A 222 25.52 -2.63 -7.69
C ASP A 222 24.11 -2.89 -7.08
N PRO A 223 23.75 -4.16 -6.85
CA PRO A 223 22.48 -4.52 -6.22
C PRO A 223 22.30 -3.93 -4.81
N LEU A 224 23.39 -3.66 -4.09
CA LEU A 224 23.29 -3.11 -2.73
C LEU A 224 22.67 -1.71 -2.76
N THR A 225 23.01 -0.90 -3.75
CA THR A 225 22.44 0.45 -3.91
C THR A 225 21.12 0.44 -4.67
N TYR A 226 21.01 -0.37 -5.74
CA TYR A 226 19.94 -0.20 -6.74
C TYR A 226 18.82 -1.23 -6.67
N ALA A 227 18.95 -2.34 -5.93
CA ALA A 227 17.89 -3.33 -5.88
C ALA A 227 16.65 -2.80 -5.14
N ASP A 228 15.52 -2.84 -5.83
CA ASP A 228 14.18 -2.62 -5.29
C ASP A 228 13.63 -3.92 -4.73
N CYS A 229 13.60 -4.00 -3.39
CA CYS A 229 13.05 -5.13 -2.65
C CYS A 229 11.74 -4.76 -1.96
N ILE A 230 10.97 -3.87 -2.58
CA ILE A 230 9.63 -3.44 -2.16
C ILE A 230 8.61 -3.85 -3.22
N HIS A 231 8.85 -3.48 -4.48
CA HIS A 231 7.90 -3.70 -5.56
C HIS A 231 8.06 -5.09 -6.18
N TRP A 232 6.99 -5.58 -6.78
CA TRP A 232 6.86 -6.95 -7.28
C TRP A 232 6.85 -7.00 -8.80
N CYS A 233 7.43 -8.05 -9.37
CA CYS A 233 7.27 -8.34 -10.79
C CYS A 233 5.79 -8.67 -11.12
N LEU A 234 5.40 -8.37 -12.36
CA LEU A 234 4.14 -8.83 -12.97
C LEU A 234 4.45 -9.55 -14.30
N PRO A 235 3.91 -10.76 -14.54
CA PRO A 235 3.13 -11.59 -13.60
C PRO A 235 3.97 -12.00 -12.37
N GLY A 236 3.31 -12.23 -11.24
CA GLY A 236 4.00 -12.49 -9.98
C GLY A 236 3.08 -12.56 -8.75
N LEU A 237 3.65 -12.25 -7.58
CA LEU A 237 2.95 -12.35 -6.29
C LEU A 237 1.62 -11.56 -6.22
N PRO A 238 1.51 -10.34 -6.78
CA PRO A 238 0.24 -9.62 -6.76
C PRO A 238 -0.91 -10.36 -7.48
N ASP A 239 -0.60 -11.27 -8.41
CA ASP A 239 -1.63 -12.09 -9.06
C ASP A 239 -2.31 -13.02 -8.03
N THR A 240 -1.54 -13.62 -7.12
CA THR A 240 -2.09 -14.41 -6.00
C THR A 240 -2.97 -13.56 -5.08
N TRP A 241 -2.61 -12.31 -4.82
CA TRP A 241 -3.46 -11.41 -4.03
C TRP A 241 -4.79 -11.15 -4.73
N ASN A 242 -4.75 -10.96 -6.05
CA ASN A 242 -5.94 -10.79 -6.88
C ASN A 242 -6.78 -12.06 -6.98
N GLU A 243 -6.17 -13.25 -6.99
CA GLU A 243 -6.89 -14.53 -6.93
C GLU A 243 -7.67 -14.69 -5.62
N LEU A 244 -7.07 -14.31 -4.48
CA LEU A 244 -7.74 -14.32 -3.18
C LEU A 244 -8.90 -13.32 -3.13
N LEU A 245 -8.69 -12.11 -3.65
CA LEU A 245 -9.73 -11.09 -3.79
C LEU A 245 -10.87 -11.57 -4.69
N TYR A 246 -10.54 -12.09 -5.87
CA TYR A 246 -11.48 -12.63 -6.85
C TYR A 246 -12.32 -13.75 -6.22
N THR A 247 -11.69 -14.69 -5.52
CA THR A 247 -12.37 -15.79 -4.83
C THR A 247 -13.38 -15.26 -3.81
N HIS A 248 -13.01 -14.22 -3.06
CA HIS A 248 -13.94 -13.61 -2.10
C HIS A 248 -15.11 -12.91 -2.80
N ILE A 249 -14.84 -12.14 -3.87
CA ILE A 249 -15.88 -11.47 -4.66
C ILE A 249 -16.89 -12.50 -5.17
N ILE A 250 -16.46 -13.54 -5.88
CA ILE A 250 -17.39 -14.52 -6.49
C ILE A 250 -18.14 -15.39 -5.49
N SER A 251 -17.65 -15.52 -4.25
CA SER A 251 -18.33 -16.29 -3.19
C SER A 251 -19.40 -15.49 -2.44
N HIS A 252 -19.45 -14.17 -2.65
CA HIS A 252 -20.38 -13.26 -1.98
C HIS A 252 -21.15 -12.36 -2.98
N SER A 253 -21.03 -12.64 -4.28
CA SER A 253 -21.78 -11.99 -5.36
C SER A 253 -23.14 -12.64 -5.59
#